data_AF-A0AAE9A0E8-F1
#
_entry.id   AF-A0AAE9A0E8-F1
#
_cell.length_a   1.000
_cell.length_b   1.000
_cell.length_c   1.000
_cell.angle_alpha   90.00
_cell.angle_beta   90.00
_cell.angle_gamma   90.00
#
_symmetry.space_group_name_H-M   'P 1'
#
loop_
_entity.id
_entity.type
_entity.pdbx_description
1 polymer ?
#
loop_
_entity_poly.entity_id
_entity_poly.type
_entity_poly.pdbx_seq_one_letter_code
_entity_poly.pdbx_strand_id
1 'polypeptide(L)'
;MPSIWSKIKEYWQWFLWGKTPYNQLSDEMKRDARRDLYCRLFVIANAPYFATVYGTFTFSMAVATKMGDILITRVPEKESCRKSVGGMCFAVYIVLHVITMGAGFMYITVPYYMYIFNSLYSFGTSLYLRFQ
;
A
#
# COMPACT_ATOMS: atom_id res chain seq x y z
N MET A 1 -8.71 25.91 -21.74
CA MET A 1 -8.09 24.64 -21.32
C MET A 1 -8.86 24.12 -20.11
N PRO A 2 -9.31 22.86 -20.07
CA PRO A 2 -9.95 22.32 -18.87
C PRO A 2 -8.98 22.41 -17.70
N SER A 3 -9.47 22.75 -16.50
CA SER A 3 -8.63 22.82 -15.31
C SER A 3 -8.03 21.44 -15.01
N ILE A 4 -6.82 21.40 -14.46
CA ILE A 4 -6.15 20.15 -14.04
C ILE A 4 -7.08 19.30 -13.16
N TRP A 5 -7.90 19.96 -12.33
CA TRP A 5 -8.91 19.34 -11.48
C TRP A 5 -10.04 18.63 -12.24
N SER A 6 -10.49 19.14 -13.40
CA SER A 6 -11.52 18.46 -14.18
C SER A 6 -10.99 17.15 -14.78
N LYS A 7 -9.74 17.16 -15.25
CA LYS A 7 -9.06 15.95 -15.76
C LYS A 7 -8.87 14.92 -14.66
N ILE A 8 -8.43 15.34 -13.47
CA ILE A 8 -8.28 14.44 -12.32
C ILE A 8 -9.63 13.81 -11.97
N LYS A 9 -10.71 14.61 -11.91
CA LYS A 9 -12.05 14.10 -11.62
C LYS A 9 -12.54 13.10 -12.66
N GLU A 10 -12.29 13.38 -13.94
CA GLU A 10 -12.62 12.47 -15.05
C GLU A 10 -11.85 11.14 -14.96
N TYR A 11 -10.54 11.19 -14.67
CA TYR A 11 -9.73 9.99 -14.43
C TYR A 11 -10.22 9.18 -13.23
N TRP A 12 -10.55 9.84 -12.11
CA TRP A 12 -11.11 9.18 -10.94
C TRP A 12 -12.48 8.56 -11.22
N GLN A 13 -13.31 9.26 -11.99
CA GLN A 13 -14.63 8.77 -12.36
C GLN A 13 -14.53 7.57 -13.31
N TRP A 14 -13.59 7.57 -14.27
CA TRP A 14 -13.26 6.40 -15.08
C TRP A 14 -12.68 5.26 -14.27
N PHE A 15 -11.78 5.57 -13.33
CA PHE A 15 -11.13 4.57 -12.48
C PHE A 15 -12.13 3.90 -11.52
N LEU A 16 -13.18 4.60 -11.09
CA LEU A 16 -14.18 4.03 -10.19
C LEU A 16 -15.38 3.44 -10.94
N TRP A 17 -15.81 4.03 -12.07
CA TRP A 17 -17.13 3.71 -12.66
C TRP A 17 -17.08 3.21 -14.11
N GLY A 18 -15.91 3.19 -14.77
CA GLY A 18 -15.77 2.78 -16.17
C GLY A 18 -16.36 3.79 -17.18
N LYS A 19 -16.25 3.50 -18.48
CA LYS A 19 -16.76 4.38 -19.57
C LYS A 19 -18.27 4.25 -19.79
N THR A 20 -18.82 3.05 -19.56
CA THR A 20 -20.22 2.75 -19.83
C THR A 20 -21.05 2.95 -18.55
N PRO A 21 -22.11 3.76 -18.58
CA PRO A 21 -22.90 4.01 -17.38
C PRO A 21 -23.59 2.72 -16.90
N TYR A 22 -23.62 2.52 -15.58
CA TYR A 22 -24.03 1.27 -14.93
C TYR A 22 -25.43 0.77 -15.31
N ASN A 23 -26.33 1.71 -15.63
CA ASN A 23 -27.70 1.43 -16.05
C ASN A 23 -27.79 0.73 -17.42
N GLN A 24 -26.77 0.85 -18.28
CA GLN A 24 -26.72 0.25 -19.62
C GLN A 24 -26.05 -1.14 -19.64
N LEU A 25 -25.58 -1.62 -18.49
CA LEU A 25 -24.93 -2.93 -18.38
C LEU A 25 -25.96 -4.06 -18.21
N SER A 26 -25.67 -5.25 -18.77
CA SER A 26 -26.42 -6.47 -18.46
C SER A 26 -26.20 -6.89 -17.01
N ASP A 27 -27.06 -7.74 -16.46
CA ASP A 27 -26.97 -8.13 -15.05
C ASP A 27 -25.69 -8.89 -14.68
N GLU A 28 -25.15 -9.68 -15.62
CA GLU A 28 -23.84 -10.32 -15.47
C GLU A 28 -22.71 -9.29 -15.45
N MET A 29 -22.71 -8.34 -16.40
CA MET A 29 -21.71 -7.27 -16.46
C MET A 29 -21.79 -6.34 -15.23
N LYS A 30 -22.99 -6.10 -14.70
CA LYS A 30 -23.19 -5.35 -13.45
C LYS A 30 -22.56 -6.06 -12.25
N ARG A 31 -22.62 -7.40 -12.21
CA ARG A 31 -22.00 -8.19 -11.14
C ARG A 31 -20.49 -8.08 -11.19
N ASP A 32 -19.91 -8.17 -12.38
CA ASP A 32 -18.46 -8.09 -12.56
C ASP A 32 -17.94 -6.67 -12.33
N ALA A 33 -18.67 -5.64 -12.79
CA ALA A 33 -18.38 -4.24 -12.50
C ALA A 33 -18.39 -3.95 -10.99
N ARG A 34 -19.34 -4.52 -10.23
CA ARG A 34 -19.34 -4.40 -8.76
C ARG A 34 -18.11 -5.06 -8.14
N ARG A 35 -17.73 -6.26 -8.59
CA ARG A 35 -16.53 -6.97 -8.08
C ARG A 35 -15.25 -6.18 -8.34
N ASP A 36 -15.10 -5.64 -9.55
CA ASP A 36 -13.98 -4.78 -9.92
C ASP A 36 -13.95 -3.50 -9.08
N LEU A 37 -15.08 -2.82 -8.91
CA LEU A 37 -15.20 -1.65 -8.03
C LEU A 37 -14.81 -1.99 -6.57
N TYR A 38 -15.31 -3.09 -6.01
CA TYR A 38 -14.93 -3.50 -4.65
C TYR A 38 -13.43 -3.78 -4.53
N CYS A 39 -12.83 -4.42 -5.54
CA CYS A 39 -11.39 -4.67 -5.56
C CYS A 39 -10.60 -3.34 -5.57
N ARG A 40 -10.99 -2.39 -6.42
CA ARG A 40 -10.34 -1.07 -6.50
C ARG A 40 -10.49 -0.28 -5.19
N LEU A 41 -11.69 -0.27 -4.61
CA LEU A 41 -11.93 0.37 -3.32
C LEU A 41 -11.14 -0.30 -2.20
N PHE A 42 -11.02 -1.62 -2.20
CA PHE A 42 -10.18 -2.36 -1.26
C PHE A 42 -8.71 -1.95 -1.39
N VAL A 43 -8.18 -1.87 -2.61
CA VAL A 43 -6.80 -1.43 -2.85
C VAL A 43 -6.59 0.02 -2.41
N ILE A 44 -7.51 0.93 -2.74
CA ILE A 44 -7.42 2.34 -2.33
C ILE A 44 -7.46 2.47 -0.80
N ALA A 45 -8.43 1.82 -0.15
CA ALA A 45 -8.58 1.86 1.30
C ALA A 45 -7.37 1.26 2.02
N ASN A 46 -6.72 0.25 1.43
CA ASN A 46 -5.53 -0.40 1.98
C ASN A 46 -4.20 0.12 1.44
N ALA A 47 -4.22 1.19 0.62
CA ALA A 47 -3.01 1.73 0.01
C ALA A 47 -1.91 2.12 1.02
N PRO A 48 -2.19 2.78 2.16
CA PRO A 48 -1.16 3.11 3.16
C PRO A 48 -0.53 1.87 3.81
N TYR A 49 -1.34 0.85 4.05
CA TYR A 49 -0.87 -0.44 4.55
C TYR A 49 0.06 -1.10 3.53
N PHE A 50 -0.37 -1.21 2.27
CA PHE A 50 0.46 -1.80 1.21
C PHE A 50 1.73 -1.01 0.94
N ALA A 51 1.66 0.32 0.95
CA ALA A 51 2.83 1.18 0.84
C ALA A 51 3.82 0.95 1.98
N THR A 52 3.32 0.77 3.21
CA THR A 52 4.14 0.44 4.37
C THR A 52 4.80 -0.93 4.21
N VAL A 53 4.03 -1.99 3.91
CA VAL A 53 4.56 -3.35 3.70
C VAL A 53 5.63 -3.37 2.62
N TYR A 54 5.36 -2.74 1.49
CA TYR A 54 6.28 -2.73 0.36
C TYR A 54 7.52 -1.87 0.62
N GLY A 55 7.35 -0.69 1.22
CA GLY A 55 8.45 0.20 1.57
C GLY A 55 9.42 -0.43 2.58
N THR A 56 8.90 -1.12 3.59
CA THR A 56 9.71 -1.77 4.62
C THR A 56 10.39 -3.03 4.08
N PHE A 57 9.73 -3.78 3.21
CA PHE A 57 10.32 -4.92 2.51
C PHE A 57 11.50 -4.46 1.63
N THR A 58 11.28 -3.49 0.75
CA THR A 58 12.31 -3.00 -0.16
C THR A 58 13.50 -2.39 0.58
N PHE A 59 13.26 -1.60 1.62
CA PHE A 59 14.31 -1.05 2.45
C PHE A 59 15.12 -2.16 3.15
N SER A 60 14.45 -3.13 3.77
CA SER A 60 15.11 -4.20 4.53
C SER A 60 15.93 -5.11 3.62
N MET A 61 15.38 -5.44 2.44
CA MET A 61 16.10 -6.19 1.41
C MET A 61 17.30 -5.42 0.88
N ALA A 62 17.17 -4.11 0.62
CA ALA A 62 18.28 -3.30 0.12
C ALA A 62 19.47 -3.28 1.09
N VAL A 63 19.20 -3.11 2.39
CA VAL A 63 20.24 -3.12 3.43
C VAL A 63 20.88 -4.50 3.55
N ALA A 64 20.08 -5.57 3.60
CA ALA A 64 20.58 -6.93 3.70
C ALA A 64 21.46 -7.33 2.51
N THR A 65 21.05 -6.97 1.28
CA THR A 65 21.82 -7.20 0.06
C THR A 65 23.13 -6.42 0.06
N LYS A 66 23.10 -5.12 0.40
CA LYS A 66 24.33 -4.30 0.49
C LYS A 66 25.31 -4.84 1.52
N MET A 67 24.82 -5.31 2.64
CA MET A 67 25.65 -5.96 3.66
C MET A 67 26.25 -7.27 3.13
N GLY A 68 25.47 -8.06 2.38
CA GLY A 68 25.95 -9.28 1.72
C GLY A 68 27.07 -9.01 0.73
N ASP A 69 26.89 -8.00 -0.14
CA ASP A 69 27.88 -7.59 -1.14
C ASP A 69 29.22 -7.22 -0.47
N ILE A 70 29.17 -6.48 0.64
CA ILE A 70 30.38 -6.09 1.38
C ILE A 70 31.02 -7.30 2.06
N LEU A 71 30.24 -8.12 2.75
CA LEU A 71 30.77 -9.23 3.54
C LEU A 71 31.35 -10.33 2.65
N ILE A 72 30.74 -10.64 1.51
CA ILE A 72 31.25 -11.67 0.58
C ILE A 72 32.66 -11.32 0.07
N THR A 73 32.98 -10.03 -0.10
CA THR A 73 34.34 -9.61 -0.52
C THR A 73 35.40 -9.74 0.57
N ARG A 74 35.00 -9.91 1.83
CA ARG A 74 35.89 -9.91 3.01
C ARG A 74 36.10 -11.30 3.60
N VAL A 75 35.37 -12.30 3.14
CA VAL A 75 35.33 -13.64 3.73
C VAL A 75 35.96 -14.65 2.76
N PRO A 76 36.76 -15.63 3.24
CA PRO A 76 37.37 -16.64 2.37
C PRO A 76 36.34 -17.41 1.54
N GLU A 77 36.73 -17.83 0.33
CA GLU A 77 35.85 -18.49 -0.66
C GLU A 77 35.26 -19.85 -0.24
N LYS A 78 35.47 -20.28 1.01
CA LYS A 78 34.87 -21.50 1.56
C LYS A 78 33.34 -21.38 1.52
N GLU A 79 32.69 -22.40 0.97
CA GLU A 79 31.22 -22.44 0.83
C GLU A 79 30.49 -22.29 2.17
N SER A 80 31.03 -22.90 3.24
CA SER A 80 30.51 -22.77 4.61
C SER A 80 30.49 -21.31 5.09
N CYS A 81 31.54 -20.55 4.77
CA CYS A 81 31.65 -19.14 5.10
C CYS A 81 30.62 -18.29 4.33
N ARG A 82 30.44 -18.55 3.03
CA ARG A 82 29.42 -17.87 2.22
C ARG A 82 27.99 -18.17 2.69
N LYS A 83 27.69 -19.41 3.08
CA LYS A 83 26.42 -19.80 3.69
C LYS A 83 26.17 -19.07 5.02
N SER A 84 27.20 -18.92 5.85
CA SER A 84 27.09 -18.17 7.11
C SER A 84 26.79 -16.69 6.89
N VAL A 85 27.41 -16.06 5.89
CA VAL A 85 27.10 -14.66 5.50
C VAL A 85 25.66 -14.54 5.01
N GLY A 86 25.20 -15.48 4.17
CA GLY A 86 23.80 -15.51 3.72
C GLY A 86 22.81 -15.60 4.87
N GLY A 87 23.07 -16.46 5.86
CA GLY A 87 22.25 -16.58 7.07
C GLY A 87 22.23 -15.29 7.90
N MET A 88 23.37 -14.61 8.02
CA MET A 88 23.48 -13.31 8.71
C MET A 88 22.67 -12.22 7.98
N CYS A 89 22.81 -12.09 6.66
CA CYS A 89 22.05 -11.13 5.87
C CYS A 89 20.53 -11.38 5.98
N PHE A 90 20.12 -12.65 5.99
CA PHE A 90 18.71 -13.01 6.18
C PHE A 90 18.21 -12.63 7.59
N ALA A 91 18.99 -12.86 8.63
CA ALA A 91 18.64 -12.43 9.99
C ALA A 91 18.51 -10.90 10.10
N VAL A 92 19.44 -10.16 9.48
CA VAL A 92 19.39 -8.69 9.42
C VAL A 92 18.14 -8.21 8.68
N TYR A 93 17.79 -8.84 7.55
CA TYR A 93 16.55 -8.58 6.84
C TYR A 93 15.33 -8.76 7.76
N ILE A 94 15.22 -9.88 8.48
CA ILE A 94 14.06 -10.15 9.35
C ILE A 94 13.94 -9.07 10.42
N VAL A 95 15.03 -8.80 11.14
CA VAL A 95 15.02 -7.82 12.24
C VAL A 95 14.66 -6.43 11.71
N LEU A 96 15.27 -6.02 10.61
CA LEU A 96 15.02 -4.71 10.02
C LEU A 96 13.59 -4.60 9.49
N HIS A 97 13.06 -5.66 8.89
CA HIS A 97 11.70 -5.69 8.37
C HIS A 97 10.68 -5.58 9.50
N VAL A 98 10.86 -6.29 10.61
CA VAL A 98 9.98 -6.21 11.78
C VAL A 98 9.99 -4.80 12.38
N ILE A 99 11.17 -4.19 12.57
CA ILE A 99 11.30 -2.84 13.13
C ILE A 99 10.64 -1.81 12.22
N THR A 100 10.98 -1.85 10.93
CA THR A 100 10.49 -0.86 9.96
C THR A 100 9.00 -1.03 9.69
N MET A 101 8.48 -2.26 9.70
CA MET A 101 7.04 -2.53 9.71
C MET A 101 6.37 -1.93 10.93
N GLY A 102 6.86 -2.22 12.14
CA GLY A 102 6.32 -1.65 13.37
C GLY A 102 6.27 -0.12 13.33
N ALA A 103 7.36 0.51 12.91
CA ALA A 103 7.42 1.96 12.74
C ALA A 103 6.43 2.48 11.68
N GLY A 104 6.38 1.85 10.51
CA GLY A 104 5.45 2.25 9.45
C GLY A 104 3.98 2.08 9.83
N PHE A 105 3.64 1.07 10.64
CA PHE A 105 2.30 0.95 11.20
C PHE A 105 1.98 2.10 12.16
N MET A 106 2.85 2.35 13.14
CA MET A 106 2.62 3.36 14.16
C MET A 106 2.59 4.79 13.62
N TYR A 107 3.45 5.11 12.65
CA TYR A 107 3.63 6.49 12.19
C TYR A 107 2.93 6.80 10.86
N ILE A 108 2.60 5.80 10.05
CA ILE A 108 1.98 6.03 8.73
C ILE A 108 0.58 5.41 8.70
N THR A 109 0.49 4.09 8.87
CA THR A 109 -0.76 3.35 8.62
C THR A 109 -1.85 3.71 9.63
N VAL A 110 -1.57 3.61 10.93
CA VAL A 110 -2.55 3.90 11.99
C VAL A 110 -2.99 5.36 11.96
N PRO A 111 -2.09 6.36 11.93
CA PRO A 111 -2.50 7.76 11.89
C PRO A 111 -3.32 8.11 10.64
N TYR A 112 -2.99 7.54 9.49
CA TYR A 112 -3.76 7.74 8.26
C TYR A 112 -5.21 7.24 8.43
N TYR A 113 -5.39 6.02 8.94
CA TYR A 113 -6.73 5.49 9.17
C TYR A 113 -7.48 6.30 10.22
N MET A 114 -6.84 6.65 11.34
CA MET A 114 -7.46 7.49 12.35
C MET A 114 -7.91 8.83 11.77
N TYR A 115 -7.07 9.49 10.97
CA TYR A 115 -7.43 10.76 10.32
C TYR A 115 -8.64 10.58 9.39
N ILE A 116 -8.60 9.60 8.47
CA ILE A 116 -9.69 9.38 7.53
C ILE A 116 -10.99 9.01 8.24
N PHE A 117 -10.96 8.06 9.18
CA PHE A 117 -12.17 7.65 9.89
C PHE A 117 -12.74 8.76 10.77
N ASN A 118 -11.89 9.54 11.46
CA ASN A 118 -12.36 10.68 12.26
C ASN A 118 -12.95 11.80 11.38
N SER A 119 -12.32 12.11 10.24
CA SER A 119 -12.85 13.08 9.29
C SER A 119 -14.16 12.63 8.66
N LEU A 120 -14.27 11.35 8.26
CA LEU A 120 -15.49 10.78 7.70
C LEU A 120 -16.62 10.76 8.73
N TYR A 121 -16.33 10.39 9.98
CA TYR A 121 -17.30 10.41 11.06
C TYR A 121 -17.80 11.83 11.33
N SER A 122 -16.90 12.79 11.50
CA SER A 122 -17.25 14.20 11.72
C SER A 122 -18.10 14.78 10.58
N PHE A 123 -17.76 14.48 9.33
CA PHE A 123 -18.52 14.89 8.16
C PHE A 123 -19.92 14.26 8.12
N GLY A 124 -20.03 12.96 8.41
CA GLY A 124 -21.31 12.25 8.49
C GLY A 124 -22.24 12.83 9.55
N THR A 125 -21.71 13.11 10.74
CA THR A 125 -22.48 13.72 11.84
C THR A 125 -22.93 15.13 11.51
N SER A 126 -22.07 15.95 10.87
CA SER A 126 -22.41 17.30 10.42
C SER A 126 -23.50 17.30 9.34
N LEU A 127 -23.52 16.31 8.46
CA LEU A 127 -24.57 16.16 7.44
C LEU A 127 -25.88 15.72 8.08
N TYR A 128 -25.84 14.73 8.96
CA TYR A 128 -27.03 14.23 9.66
C TYR A 128 -27.75 15.34 10.44
N LEU A 129 -27.00 16.13 11.21
CA LEU A 129 -27.54 17.27 11.98
C LEU A 129 -28.11 18.41 11.09
N ARG A 130 -27.72 18.48 9.81
CA ARG A 130 -28.24 19.48 8.87
C ARG A 130 -29.56 19.09 8.22
N PHE A 131 -29.92 17.80 8.26
CA PHE A 131 -31.12 17.24 7.67
C PHE A 131 -32.15 16.77 8.72
N GLN A 132 -31.89 17.07 10.00
CA GLN A 132 -32.84 16.99 11.11
C GLN A 132 -33.47 18.36 11.34
#